data_AF-A0A1G7JPU0-F1
#
_entry.id   AF-A0A1G7JPU0-F1
#
_cell.length_a   1.000
_cell.length_b   1.000
_cell.length_c   1.000
_cell.angle_alpha   90.00
_cell.angle_beta   90.00
_cell.angle_gamma   90.00
#
_symmetry.space_group_name_H-M   'P 1'
#
loop_
_entity.id
_entity.type
_entity.pdbx_description
1 polymer ?
#
loop_
_entity_poly.entity_id
_entity_poly.type
_entity_poly.pdbx_seq_one_letter_code
_entity_poly.pdbx_strand_id
1 'polypeptide(L)'
;MKWDKRVVALILAVIIVCPLFAVPVQAQEQTILDKLVVLPNGDYNRSEAAAMKQRLEKFPTSVLNALYSKGVKIKLTQGAITDEPELAYLKGVVPRGWEGTGLTWDDVPGVSERVVAVRIGYSEKGKGHNSLNLEIHETLHAVDRLVFNEISGTEEFNTIFNKEASVKYKGDGYVSTYPTEYFAEAASLYLFSDTTRDDLKSSMPLTYEFMAKLFAS
;
A
#
# COMPACT_ATOMS: atom_id res chain seq x y z
N MET A 1 -15.86 -89.09 11.84
CA MET A 1 -14.40 -89.24 11.87
C MET A 1 -13.77 -87.86 11.92
N LYS A 2 -13.17 -87.56 13.08
CA LYS A 2 -12.20 -86.53 13.47
C LYS A 2 -12.00 -85.28 12.61
N TRP A 3 -12.19 -84.14 13.26
CA TRP A 3 -11.66 -82.83 12.89
C TRP A 3 -10.13 -82.86 12.78
N ASP A 4 -9.58 -82.28 11.72
CA ASP A 4 -8.18 -81.84 11.69
C ASP A 4 -8.07 -80.36 12.06
N LYS A 5 -7.67 -80.15 13.31
CA LYS A 5 -7.31 -78.85 13.91
C LYS A 5 -5.88 -78.47 13.57
N ARG A 6 -5.57 -78.16 12.31
CA ARG A 6 -4.31 -77.53 11.86
C ARG A 6 -4.64 -76.84 10.53
N VAL A 7 -5.05 -75.57 10.45
CA VAL A 7 -4.21 -74.38 10.58
C VAL A 7 -5.14 -73.22 10.97
N VAL A 8 -5.28 -72.98 12.27
CA VAL A 8 -5.81 -71.72 12.82
C VAL A 8 -4.67 -71.12 13.63
N ALA A 9 -3.77 -70.43 12.94
CA ALA A 9 -2.80 -69.53 13.55
C ALA A 9 -2.25 -68.63 12.44
N LEU A 10 -2.22 -67.33 12.71
CA LEU A 10 -1.62 -66.26 11.91
C LEU A 10 -2.50 -65.66 10.81
N ILE A 11 -3.68 -65.15 11.19
CA ILE A 11 -4.06 -63.82 10.71
C ILE A 11 -3.25 -62.85 11.56
N LEU A 12 -1.98 -62.67 11.19
CA LEU A 12 -1.15 -61.61 11.73
C LEU A 12 -1.77 -60.31 11.26
N ALA A 13 -2.27 -59.57 12.24
CA ALA A 13 -2.76 -58.22 12.11
C ALA A 13 -1.74 -57.35 11.36
N VAL A 14 -1.97 -57.12 10.07
CA VAL A 14 -1.45 -55.93 9.40
C VAL A 14 -2.47 -54.83 9.70
N ILE A 15 -2.41 -54.32 10.92
CA ILE A 15 -2.89 -52.97 11.19
C ILE A 15 -2.02 -52.09 10.32
N ILE A 16 -2.57 -51.63 9.20
CA ILE A 16 -2.04 -50.48 8.48
C ILE A 16 -2.16 -49.33 9.47
N VAL A 17 -1.12 -49.12 10.27
CA VAL A 17 -0.87 -47.85 10.93
C VAL A 17 -0.56 -46.90 9.79
N CYS A 18 -1.62 -46.33 9.21
CA CYS A 18 -1.49 -45.14 8.40
C CYS A 18 -1.06 -44.07 9.40
N PRO A 19 0.20 -43.58 9.39
CA PRO A 19 0.46 -42.36 10.11
C PRO A 19 -0.35 -41.31 9.36
N LEU A 20 -1.47 -40.90 9.94
CA LEU A 20 -2.05 -39.61 9.66
C LEU A 20 -0.97 -38.59 10.06
N PHE A 21 -0.01 -38.37 9.17
CA PHE A 21 0.66 -37.10 9.10
C PHE A 21 -0.43 -36.14 8.65
N ALA A 22 -1.24 -35.69 9.61
CA ALA A 22 -1.93 -34.43 9.48
C ALA A 22 -0.80 -33.43 9.25
N VAL A 23 -0.53 -33.11 7.98
CA VAL A 23 0.22 -31.92 7.63
C VAL A 23 -0.52 -30.82 8.38
N PRO A 24 0.10 -30.11 9.33
CA PRO A 24 -0.56 -28.99 9.94
C PRO A 24 -0.93 -28.06 8.79
N VAL A 25 -2.23 -27.94 8.49
CA VAL A 25 -2.73 -26.85 7.69
C VAL A 25 -2.51 -25.64 8.59
N GLN A 26 -1.32 -25.07 8.48
CA GLN A 26 -0.94 -23.88 9.18
C GLN A 26 -1.80 -22.80 8.55
N ALA A 27 -2.90 -22.43 9.21
CA ALA A 27 -3.72 -21.31 8.80
C ALA A 27 -2.77 -20.12 8.64
N GLN A 28 -2.63 -19.62 7.42
CA GLN A 28 -1.79 -18.46 7.16
C GLN A 28 -2.38 -17.31 7.95
N GLU A 29 -1.60 -16.81 8.92
CA GLU A 29 -2.03 -15.69 9.75
C GLU A 29 -2.32 -14.49 8.83
N GLN A 30 -3.55 -13.97 8.88
CA GLN A 30 -3.91 -12.81 8.07
C GLN A 30 -3.11 -11.60 8.54
N THR A 31 -2.31 -11.06 7.62
CA THR A 31 -1.57 -9.81 7.81
C THR A 31 -2.55 -8.64 7.92
N ILE A 32 -2.10 -7.51 8.49
CA ILE A 32 -2.91 -6.29 8.49
C ILE A 32 -3.26 -5.82 7.07
N LEU A 33 -2.37 -6.05 6.10
CA LEU A 33 -2.62 -5.73 4.70
C LEU A 33 -3.68 -6.61 4.06
N ASP A 34 -3.89 -7.85 4.52
CA ASP A 34 -5.03 -8.68 4.08
C ASP A 34 -6.39 -8.06 4.43
N LYS A 35 -6.42 -7.21 5.47
CA LYS A 35 -7.64 -6.54 5.94
C LYS A 35 -7.80 -5.12 5.37
N LEU A 36 -6.68 -4.49 5.03
CA LEU A 36 -6.62 -3.11 4.54
C LEU A 36 -6.73 -3.03 3.01
N VAL A 37 -6.11 -3.98 2.29
CA VAL A 37 -6.11 -4.02 0.83
C VAL A 37 -7.35 -4.76 0.32
N VAL A 38 -8.07 -4.12 -0.60
CA VAL A 38 -9.22 -4.71 -1.30
C VAL A 38 -8.83 -4.88 -2.76
N LEU A 39 -8.94 -6.11 -3.26
CA LEU A 39 -8.63 -6.46 -4.65
C LEU A 39 -9.88 -6.33 -5.52
N PRO A 40 -9.73 -6.06 -6.82
CA PRO A 40 -10.88 -5.90 -7.70
C PRO A 40 -11.56 -7.24 -7.97
N ASN A 41 -12.84 -7.19 -8.28
CA ASN A 41 -13.57 -8.35 -8.78
C ASN A 41 -13.18 -8.64 -10.25
N GLY A 42 -13.23 -9.90 -10.67
CA GLY A 42 -12.97 -10.30 -12.05
C GLY A 42 -11.47 -10.46 -12.37
N ASP A 43 -11.12 -10.15 -13.61
CA ASP A 43 -9.76 -10.32 -14.14
C ASP A 43 -8.89 -9.10 -13.86
N TYR A 44 -7.70 -9.36 -13.32
CA TYR A 44 -6.68 -8.36 -13.06
C TYR A 44 -5.30 -9.02 -13.01
N ASN A 45 -4.25 -8.22 -13.12
CA ASN A 45 -2.88 -8.72 -12.96
C ASN A 45 -2.60 -9.06 -11.48
N ARG A 46 -2.81 -10.33 -11.11
CA ARG A 46 -2.61 -10.84 -9.75
C ARG A 46 -1.17 -10.71 -9.25
N SER A 47 -0.20 -10.90 -10.14
CA SER A 47 1.22 -10.78 -9.80
C SER A 47 1.57 -9.36 -9.42
N GLU A 48 1.09 -8.38 -10.21
CA GLU A 48 1.35 -6.98 -9.92
C GLU A 48 0.60 -6.50 -8.68
N ALA A 49 -0.65 -6.90 -8.49
CA ALA A 49 -1.39 -6.58 -7.27
C ALA A 49 -0.70 -7.12 -6.00
N ALA A 50 -0.11 -8.33 -6.08
CA ALA A 50 0.68 -8.88 -4.99
C ALA A 50 1.97 -8.06 -4.75
N ALA A 51 2.64 -7.62 -5.81
CA ALA A 51 3.83 -6.77 -5.70
C ALA A 51 3.52 -5.38 -5.10
N MET A 52 2.39 -4.76 -5.49
CA MET A 52 1.90 -3.52 -4.88
C MET A 52 1.65 -3.70 -3.38
N LYS A 53 0.96 -4.77 -3.00
CA LYS A 53 0.73 -5.11 -1.59
C LYS A 53 2.05 -5.31 -0.84
N GLN A 54 3.02 -6.00 -1.43
CA GLN A 54 4.35 -6.17 -0.82
C GLN A 54 5.07 -4.82 -0.65
N ARG A 55 4.93 -3.86 -1.57
CA ARG A 55 5.49 -2.51 -1.40
C ARG A 55 4.84 -1.75 -0.25
N LEU A 56 3.56 -1.98 0.04
CA LEU A 56 2.88 -1.43 1.21
C LEU A 56 3.38 -2.03 2.55
N GLU A 57 4.10 -3.15 2.55
CA GLU A 57 4.75 -3.71 3.76
C GLU A 57 5.88 -2.81 4.29
N LYS A 58 6.30 -1.81 3.51
CA LYS A 58 7.31 -0.82 3.90
C LYS A 58 6.82 0.16 4.97
N PHE A 59 5.51 0.30 5.14
CA PHE A 59 4.95 1.11 6.22
C PHE A 59 5.17 0.42 7.57
N PRO A 60 5.45 1.17 8.65
CA PRO A 60 5.42 0.60 10.00
C PRO A 60 4.07 -0.04 10.30
N THR A 61 4.09 -1.21 10.94
CA THR A 61 2.87 -1.96 11.31
C THR A 61 1.92 -1.12 12.17
N SER A 62 2.45 -0.23 13.02
CA SER A 62 1.70 0.74 13.82
C SER A 62 0.83 1.66 12.94
N VAL A 63 1.38 2.18 11.84
CA VAL A 63 0.67 3.02 10.86
C VAL A 63 -0.40 2.24 10.11
N LEU A 64 -0.08 1.04 9.64
CA LEU A 64 -1.05 0.17 8.95
C LEU A 64 -2.24 -0.19 9.85
N ASN A 65 -1.98 -0.51 11.12
CA ASN A 65 -3.02 -0.74 12.12
C ASN A 65 -3.86 0.51 12.38
N ALA A 66 -3.24 1.68 12.45
CA ALA A 66 -3.95 2.94 12.62
C ALA A 66 -4.90 3.21 11.45
N LEU A 67 -4.43 3.07 10.20
CA LEU A 67 -5.27 3.19 9.00
C LEU A 67 -6.47 2.24 9.06
N TYR A 68 -6.23 0.97 9.37
CA TYR A 68 -7.30 -0.02 9.49
C TYR A 68 -8.31 0.36 10.58
N SER A 69 -7.85 0.82 11.75
CA SER A 69 -8.71 1.24 12.85
C SER A 69 -9.57 2.47 12.51
N LYS A 70 -9.09 3.32 11.59
CA LYS A 70 -9.82 4.48 11.06
C LYS A 70 -10.76 4.12 9.90
N GLY A 71 -10.88 2.83 9.56
CA GLY A 71 -11.78 2.34 8.51
C GLY A 71 -11.27 2.60 7.09
N VAL A 72 -9.99 2.91 6.91
CA VAL A 72 -9.40 3.12 5.58
C VAL A 72 -9.44 1.82 4.78
N LYS A 73 -9.61 1.94 3.47
CA LYS A 73 -9.46 0.85 2.50
C LYS A 73 -8.50 1.27 1.40
N ILE A 74 -7.53 0.41 1.08
CA ILE A 74 -6.65 0.56 -0.07
C ILE A 74 -7.20 -0.34 -1.17
N LYS A 75 -7.95 0.24 -2.11
CA LYS A 75 -8.54 -0.46 -3.25
C LYS A 75 -7.56 -0.49 -4.41
N LEU A 76 -7.14 -1.70 -4.80
CA LEU A 76 -6.44 -1.90 -6.05
C LEU A 76 -7.47 -2.12 -7.16
N THR A 77 -7.34 -1.39 -8.27
CA THR A 77 -8.27 -1.50 -9.41
C THR A 77 -7.53 -1.77 -10.71
N GLN A 78 -8.12 -2.56 -11.61
CA GLN A 78 -7.56 -2.81 -12.94
C GLN A 78 -7.98 -1.72 -13.95
N GLY A 79 -9.16 -1.12 -13.74
CA GLY A 79 -9.77 -0.12 -14.61
C GLY A 79 -9.42 1.32 -14.22
N ALA A 80 -10.27 2.27 -14.59
CA ALA A 80 -10.15 3.64 -14.08
C ALA A 80 -10.55 3.69 -12.60
N ILE A 81 -10.00 4.63 -11.84
CA ILE A 81 -10.41 4.80 -10.43
C ILE A 81 -11.90 5.19 -10.31
N THR A 82 -12.44 5.85 -11.33
CA THR A 82 -13.85 6.28 -11.42
C THR A 82 -14.81 5.13 -11.75
N ASP A 83 -14.30 3.92 -12.04
CA ASP A 83 -15.13 2.73 -12.14
C ASP A 83 -15.46 2.13 -10.78
N GLU A 84 -14.78 2.55 -9.71
CA GLU A 84 -15.17 2.21 -8.34
C GLU A 84 -16.45 2.97 -7.93
N PRO A 85 -17.46 2.29 -7.34
CA PRO A 85 -18.73 2.93 -7.00
C PRO A 85 -18.60 4.18 -6.12
N GLU A 86 -17.63 4.20 -5.21
CA GLU A 86 -17.38 5.33 -4.30
C GLU A 86 -16.77 6.55 -5.00
N LEU A 87 -16.16 6.35 -6.18
CA LEU A 87 -15.47 7.40 -6.95
C LEU A 87 -16.16 7.71 -8.29
N ALA A 88 -17.26 7.03 -8.62
CA ALA A 88 -18.00 7.22 -9.85
C ALA A 88 -18.51 8.67 -10.05
N TYR A 89 -18.65 9.43 -8.97
CA TYR A 89 -19.00 10.85 -9.01
C TYR A 89 -17.93 11.73 -9.68
N LEU A 90 -16.69 11.23 -9.83
CA LEU A 90 -15.59 11.92 -10.51
C LEU A 90 -15.52 11.61 -12.02
N LYS A 91 -16.37 10.71 -12.53
CA LYS A 91 -16.32 10.28 -13.94
C LYS A 91 -16.48 11.45 -14.90
N GLY A 92 -15.53 11.62 -15.82
CA GLY A 92 -15.47 12.75 -16.75
C GLY A 92 -15.19 14.13 -16.12
N VAL A 93 -14.93 14.21 -14.81
CA VAL A 93 -14.61 15.47 -14.10
C VAL A 93 -13.14 15.81 -14.28
N VAL A 94 -12.83 17.06 -14.59
CA VAL A 94 -11.44 17.54 -14.73
C VAL A 94 -10.84 17.82 -13.34
N PRO A 95 -9.69 17.22 -12.97
CA PRO A 95 -8.99 17.55 -11.74
C PRO A 95 -8.53 19.01 -11.74
N ARG A 96 -8.43 19.61 -10.55
CA ARG A 96 -7.90 20.97 -10.41
C ARG A 96 -6.47 21.03 -10.96
N GLY A 97 -6.18 22.03 -11.79
CA GLY A 97 -4.86 22.21 -12.41
C GLY A 97 -4.66 21.41 -13.70
N TRP A 98 -5.65 20.63 -14.13
CA TRP A 98 -5.62 19.86 -15.38
C TRP A 98 -6.50 20.51 -16.46
N GLU A 99 -6.98 21.73 -16.23
CA GLU A 99 -7.79 22.47 -17.19
C GLU A 99 -7.03 22.65 -18.53
N GLY A 100 -7.69 22.34 -19.65
CA GLY A 100 -7.12 22.46 -20.99
C GLY A 100 -6.24 21.28 -21.44
N THR A 101 -5.99 20.28 -20.58
CA THR A 101 -5.25 19.06 -20.96
C THR A 101 -6.09 18.08 -21.78
N GLY A 102 -7.43 18.16 -21.66
CA GLY A 102 -8.36 17.18 -22.22
C GLY A 102 -8.48 15.89 -21.40
N LEU A 103 -7.77 15.79 -20.28
CA LEU A 103 -7.78 14.64 -19.37
C LEU A 103 -8.73 14.88 -18.18
N THR A 104 -9.18 13.79 -17.57
CA THR A 104 -10.14 13.78 -16.46
C THR A 104 -9.67 12.86 -15.33
N TRP A 105 -10.43 12.76 -14.24
CA TRP A 105 -10.21 11.77 -13.19
C TRP A 105 -10.26 10.31 -13.70
N ASP A 106 -10.82 10.06 -14.89
CA ASP A 106 -10.76 8.75 -15.55
C ASP A 106 -9.33 8.37 -15.94
N ASP A 107 -8.46 9.36 -16.13
CA ASP A 107 -7.06 9.20 -16.55
C ASP A 107 -6.08 9.17 -15.36
N VAL A 108 -6.51 9.65 -14.19
CA VAL A 108 -5.69 9.72 -12.99
C VAL A 108 -5.50 8.32 -12.39
N PRO A 109 -4.26 7.89 -12.10
CA PRO A 109 -4.03 6.51 -11.68
C PRO A 109 -4.24 6.24 -10.19
N GLY A 110 -4.37 7.28 -9.36
CA GLY A 110 -4.65 7.11 -7.93
C GLY A 110 -5.32 8.33 -7.29
N VAL A 111 -6.02 8.11 -6.19
CA VAL A 111 -6.59 9.17 -5.35
C VAL A 111 -6.66 8.72 -3.90
N SER A 112 -6.48 9.67 -3.00
CA SER A 112 -6.57 9.44 -1.57
C SER A 112 -7.73 10.20 -0.93
N GLU A 113 -8.78 9.46 -0.58
CA GLU A 113 -9.81 9.91 0.35
C GLU A 113 -9.88 9.00 1.59
N ARG A 114 -11.08 8.63 2.07
CA ARG A 114 -11.20 7.51 3.04
C ARG A 114 -10.99 6.17 2.34
N VAL A 115 -11.23 6.15 1.03
CA VAL A 115 -10.82 5.10 0.11
C VAL A 115 -9.57 5.60 -0.61
N VAL A 116 -8.49 4.85 -0.50
CA VAL A 116 -7.29 5.04 -1.31
C VAL A 116 -7.44 4.13 -2.52
N ALA A 117 -7.70 4.67 -3.70
CA ALA A 117 -7.85 3.89 -4.92
C ALA A 117 -6.60 4.00 -5.78
N VAL A 118 -6.05 2.87 -6.23
CA VAL A 118 -4.80 2.83 -6.98
C VAL A 118 -4.89 1.83 -8.13
N ARG A 119 -4.51 2.25 -9.34
CA ARG A 119 -4.51 1.40 -10.54
C ARG A 119 -3.35 0.41 -10.54
N ILE A 120 -3.67 -0.85 -10.79
CA ILE A 120 -2.71 -1.96 -10.90
C ILE A 120 -1.83 -1.75 -12.13
N GLY A 121 -0.51 -1.78 -11.94
CA GLY A 121 0.50 -1.58 -13.00
C GLY A 121 0.91 -0.13 -13.23
N TYR A 122 0.42 0.80 -12.42
CA TYR A 122 0.75 2.23 -12.49
C TYR A 122 1.63 2.69 -11.33
N SER A 123 2.28 1.76 -10.62
CA SER A 123 3.06 2.07 -9.42
C SER A 123 4.30 2.90 -9.67
N GLU A 124 4.95 2.74 -10.82
CA GLU A 124 6.23 3.37 -11.12
C GLU A 124 6.08 4.80 -11.64
N LYS A 125 6.99 5.67 -11.20
CA LYS A 125 7.14 7.02 -11.74
C LYS A 125 7.11 7.04 -13.27
N GLY A 126 6.31 7.95 -13.84
CA GLY A 126 6.14 8.09 -15.29
C GLY A 126 4.97 7.29 -15.86
N LYS A 127 4.28 6.47 -15.06
CA LYS A 127 3.03 5.80 -15.44
C LYS A 127 1.83 6.70 -15.17
N GLY A 128 1.79 7.89 -15.77
CA GLY A 128 0.67 8.84 -15.59
C GLY A 128 0.68 9.62 -14.27
N HIS A 129 1.74 9.50 -13.47
CA HIS A 129 2.02 10.32 -12.29
C HIS A 129 3.55 10.49 -12.14
N ASN A 130 4.00 11.42 -11.29
CA ASN A 130 5.42 11.75 -11.12
C ASN A 130 6.01 11.34 -9.76
N SER A 131 5.21 10.72 -8.91
CA SER A 131 5.59 10.18 -7.60
C SER A 131 6.56 9.00 -7.71
N LEU A 132 7.43 8.81 -6.72
CA LEU A 132 8.34 7.67 -6.64
C LEU A 132 7.62 6.32 -6.74
N ASN A 133 6.54 6.17 -5.97
CA ASN A 133 5.67 5.00 -5.99
C ASN A 133 4.23 5.41 -5.69
N LEU A 134 3.30 5.04 -6.58
CA LEU A 134 1.92 5.50 -6.52
C LEU A 134 1.20 5.06 -5.24
N GLU A 135 1.14 3.76 -4.96
CA GLU A 135 0.36 3.25 -3.82
C GLU A 135 0.91 3.72 -2.47
N ILE A 136 2.22 3.92 -2.34
CA ILE A 136 2.81 4.49 -1.13
C ILE A 136 2.46 5.97 -1.01
N HIS A 137 2.60 6.75 -2.09
CA HIS A 137 2.26 8.17 -2.12
C HIS A 137 0.79 8.42 -1.75
N GLU A 138 -0.14 7.74 -2.42
CA GLU A 138 -1.58 7.90 -2.15
C GLU A 138 -1.96 7.42 -0.73
N THR A 139 -1.31 6.36 -0.24
CA THR A 139 -1.52 5.90 1.15
C THR A 139 -1.02 6.95 2.15
N LEU A 140 0.07 7.65 1.85
CA LEU A 140 0.63 8.68 2.74
C LEU A 140 -0.27 9.91 2.87
N HIS A 141 -1.04 10.28 1.84
CA HIS A 141 -2.10 11.28 1.98
C HIS A 141 -3.18 10.85 3.00
N ALA A 142 -3.55 9.57 3.01
CA ALA A 142 -4.50 9.05 4.00
C ALA A 142 -3.87 8.99 5.40
N VAL A 143 -2.57 8.64 5.50
CA VAL A 143 -1.82 8.66 6.77
C VAL A 143 -1.73 10.07 7.34
N ASP A 144 -1.34 11.06 6.53
CA ASP A 144 -1.28 12.46 6.93
C ASP A 144 -2.60 12.89 7.57
N ARG A 145 -3.70 12.74 6.82
CA ARG A 145 -5.02 13.24 7.23
C ARG A 145 -5.64 12.46 8.40
N LEU A 146 -5.55 11.12 8.39
CA LEU A 146 -6.37 10.27 9.28
C LEU A 146 -5.58 9.66 10.45
N VAL A 147 -4.26 9.54 10.32
CA VAL A 147 -3.38 8.96 11.34
C VAL A 147 -2.62 10.05 12.06
N PHE A 148 -2.05 11.02 11.34
CA PHE A 148 -1.24 12.10 11.91
C PHE A 148 -1.97 13.44 12.05
N ASN A 149 -3.28 13.47 11.78
CA ASN A 149 -4.16 14.63 11.97
C ASN A 149 -3.69 15.86 11.17
N GLU A 150 -3.46 15.69 9.87
CA GLU A 150 -3.03 16.75 8.94
C GLU A 150 -1.69 17.37 9.37
N ILE A 151 -0.72 16.50 9.67
CA ILE A 151 0.59 16.91 10.16
C ILE A 151 1.34 17.79 9.15
N SER A 152 1.06 17.60 7.85
CA SER A 152 1.60 18.45 6.78
C SER A 152 1.15 19.91 6.87
N GLY A 153 0.05 20.20 7.56
CA GLY A 153 -0.46 21.55 7.80
C GLY A 153 0.12 22.24 9.04
N THR A 154 0.92 21.55 9.85
CA THR A 154 1.47 22.09 11.10
C THR A 154 2.55 23.16 10.85
N GLU A 155 2.76 24.04 11.82
CA GLU A 155 3.82 25.07 11.73
C GLU A 155 5.23 24.45 11.65
N GLU A 156 5.46 23.34 12.38
CA GLU A 156 6.71 22.57 12.34
C GLU A 156 6.99 22.09 10.91
N PHE A 157 6.02 21.41 10.28
CA PHE A 157 6.20 20.88 8.94
C PHE A 157 6.28 21.99 7.88
N ASN A 158 5.47 23.04 7.98
CA ASN A 158 5.54 24.19 7.07
C ASN A 158 6.91 24.89 7.13
N THR A 159 7.53 24.97 8.31
CA THR A 159 8.89 25.52 8.46
C THR A 159 9.91 24.68 7.69
N ILE A 160 9.78 23.36 7.72
CA ILE A 160 10.62 22.42 6.97
C ILE A 160 10.37 22.55 5.46
N PHE A 161 9.10 22.47 5.05
CA PHE A 161 8.67 22.63 3.65
C PHE A 161 9.27 23.89 3.00
N ASN A 162 9.15 25.04 3.67
CA ASN A 162 9.67 26.32 3.17
C ASN A 162 11.19 26.34 2.97
N LYS A 163 11.92 25.48 3.69
CA LYS A 163 13.39 25.38 3.58
C LYS A 163 13.82 24.35 2.55
N GLU A 164 13.13 23.21 2.47
CA GLU A 164 13.66 22.01 1.83
C GLU A 164 12.87 21.53 0.60
N ALA A 165 11.61 21.92 0.42
CA ALA A 165 10.81 21.44 -0.72
C ALA A 165 11.42 21.81 -2.07
N SER A 166 12.04 22.98 -2.18
CA SER A 166 12.71 23.41 -3.40
C SER A 166 14.05 22.71 -3.68
N VAL A 167 14.60 21.89 -2.77
CA VAL A 167 15.90 21.25 -3.00
C VAL A 167 15.85 20.28 -4.18
N LYS A 168 14.80 19.47 -4.26
CA LYS A 168 14.59 18.50 -5.35
C LYS A 168 13.43 18.83 -6.27
N TYR A 169 12.48 19.64 -5.82
CA TYR A 169 11.22 19.85 -6.52
C TYR A 169 11.06 21.26 -7.10
N LYS A 170 12.13 22.07 -7.11
CA LYS A 170 12.05 23.46 -7.56
C LYS A 170 11.38 23.59 -8.94
N GLY A 171 10.29 24.34 -8.97
CA GLY A 171 9.61 24.71 -10.21
C GLY A 171 8.72 23.61 -10.80
N ASP A 172 8.43 22.55 -10.04
CA ASP A 172 7.51 21.49 -10.49
C ASP A 172 6.04 21.92 -10.44
N GLY A 173 5.72 23.00 -9.72
CA GLY A 173 4.35 23.51 -9.56
C GLY A 173 3.45 22.60 -8.73
N TYR A 174 4.01 21.61 -8.03
CA TYR A 174 3.27 20.57 -7.34
C TYR A 174 3.89 20.25 -5.98
N VAL A 175 4.93 19.41 -5.92
CA VAL A 175 5.59 19.00 -4.67
C VAL A 175 6.28 20.20 -4.01
N SER A 176 6.84 21.15 -4.77
CA SER A 176 7.39 22.39 -4.18
C SER A 176 6.36 23.46 -3.85
N THR A 177 5.07 23.19 -4.08
CA THR A 177 3.99 24.19 -3.95
C THR A 177 3.02 23.83 -2.83
N TYR A 178 2.72 22.54 -2.65
CA TYR A 178 1.74 22.06 -1.70
C TYR A 178 2.41 21.24 -0.59
N PRO A 179 2.33 21.67 0.69
CA PRO A 179 2.90 20.92 1.81
C PRO A 179 2.39 19.48 1.93
N THR A 180 1.13 19.22 1.57
CA THR A 180 0.55 17.87 1.53
C THR A 180 1.26 16.96 0.54
N GLU A 181 1.54 17.45 -0.68
CA GLU A 181 2.27 16.71 -1.71
C GLU A 181 3.74 16.51 -1.33
N TYR A 182 4.36 17.52 -0.71
CA TYR A 182 5.70 17.39 -0.17
C TYR A 182 5.79 16.34 0.92
N PHE A 183 4.83 16.31 1.85
CA PHE A 183 4.75 15.30 2.89
C PHE A 183 4.66 13.90 2.27
N ALA A 184 3.70 13.67 1.37
CA ALA A 184 3.48 12.35 0.76
C ALA A 184 4.71 11.88 -0.03
N GLU A 185 5.34 12.75 -0.81
CA GLU A 185 6.50 12.36 -1.61
C GLU A 185 7.78 12.18 -0.76
N ALA A 186 8.03 13.06 0.22
CA ALA A 186 9.19 12.94 1.09
C ALA A 186 9.08 11.73 2.05
N ALA A 187 7.88 11.45 2.57
CA ALA A 187 7.65 10.23 3.35
C ALA A 187 7.76 8.97 2.47
N SER A 188 7.40 9.06 1.18
CA SER A 188 7.65 7.97 0.22
C SER A 188 9.16 7.70 0.09
N LEU A 189 9.98 8.74 -0.09
CA LEU A 189 11.45 8.60 -0.09
C LEU A 189 11.97 7.95 1.20
N TYR A 190 11.41 8.33 2.35
CA TYR A 190 11.83 7.77 3.64
C TYR A 190 11.52 6.27 3.78
N LEU A 191 10.35 5.82 3.30
CA LEU A 191 9.89 4.44 3.47
C LEU A 191 10.34 3.49 2.36
N PHE A 192 10.61 4.00 1.15
CA PHE A 192 10.73 3.14 -0.04
C PHE A 192 11.95 2.21 -0.04
N SER A 193 13.14 2.73 0.23
CA SER A 193 14.38 1.95 0.27
C SER A 193 15.48 2.68 1.05
N ASP A 194 16.52 1.96 1.47
CA ASP A 194 17.67 2.59 2.12
C ASP A 194 18.33 3.64 1.20
N THR A 195 18.42 3.37 -0.10
CA THR A 195 18.96 4.33 -1.08
C THR A 195 18.17 5.63 -1.14
N THR A 196 16.84 5.55 -1.17
CA THR A 196 15.98 6.76 -1.24
C THR A 196 15.96 7.50 0.09
N ARG A 197 16.04 6.77 1.20
CA ARG A 197 16.16 7.32 2.56
C ARG A 197 17.50 8.03 2.79
N ASP A 198 18.60 7.48 2.33
CA ASP A 198 19.94 8.09 2.45
C ASP A 198 20.06 9.35 1.58
N ASP A 199 19.48 9.31 0.39
CA ASP A 199 19.34 10.48 -0.47
C ASP A 199 18.49 11.58 0.18
N LEU A 200 17.35 11.24 0.80
CA LEU A 200 16.54 12.18 1.61
C LEU A 200 17.38 12.77 2.76
N LYS A 201 18.11 11.94 3.51
CA LYS A 201 18.96 12.38 4.62
C LYS A 201 20.03 13.38 4.20
N SER A 202 20.66 13.15 3.05
CA SER A 202 21.75 14.01 2.57
C SER A 202 21.27 15.32 1.94
N SER A 203 20.11 15.31 1.31
CA SER A 203 19.60 16.45 0.54
C SER A 203 18.59 17.31 1.31
N MET A 204 17.75 16.71 2.15
CA MET A 204 16.69 17.38 2.92
C MET A 204 16.73 16.89 4.38
N PRO A 205 17.81 17.23 5.13
CA PRO A 205 18.08 16.67 6.45
C PRO A 205 16.99 16.99 7.49
N LEU A 206 16.37 18.18 7.47
CA LEU A 206 15.29 18.50 8.42
C LEU A 206 14.06 17.62 8.18
N THR A 207 13.75 17.39 6.91
CA THR A 207 12.67 16.49 6.50
C THR A 207 12.97 15.06 6.89
N TYR A 208 14.21 14.59 6.69
CA TYR A 208 14.63 13.26 7.15
C TYR A 208 14.46 13.10 8.66
N GLU A 209 14.93 14.06 9.46
CA GLU A 209 14.82 14.02 10.93
C GLU A 209 13.35 14.00 11.37
N PHE A 210 12.51 14.80 10.73
CA PHE A 210 11.07 14.82 10.97
C PHE A 210 10.42 13.47 10.67
N MET A 211 10.69 12.88 9.50
CA MET A 211 10.16 11.57 9.13
C MET A 211 10.68 10.47 10.06
N ALA A 212 11.96 10.53 10.44
CA ALA A 212 12.54 9.56 11.36
C ALA A 212 11.87 9.58 12.73
N LYS A 213 11.60 10.76 13.29
CA LYS A 213 10.83 10.92 14.52
C LYS A 213 9.40 10.40 14.37
N LEU A 214 8.76 10.70 13.24
CA LEU A 214 7.36 10.36 12.98
C LEU A 214 7.12 8.85 12.84
N PHE A 215 8.06 8.13 12.21
CA PHE A 215 7.93 6.69 11.93
C PHE A 215 8.71 5.77 12.89
N ALA A 216 9.29 6.30 13.98
CA ALA A 216 10.06 5.54 14.97
C ALA A 216 9.22 4.59 15.88
N SER A 217 7.95 4.31 15.53
CA SER A 217 6.97 3.60 16.38
C SER A 217 6.70 2.17 15.96
#